data_AF-A0A126ZZG5-F1
#
_entry.id   AF-A0A126ZZG5-F1
#
_cell.length_a   1.000
_cell.length_b   1.000
_cell.length_c   1.000
_cell.angle_alpha   90.00
_cell.angle_beta   90.00
_cell.angle_gamma   90.00
#
_symmetry.space_group_name_H-M   'P 1'
#
loop_
_entity.id
_entity.type
_entity.pdbx_description
1 polymer ?
#
loop_
_entity_poly.entity_id
_entity_poly.type
_entity_poly.pdbx_seq_one_letter_code
_entity_poly.pdbx_strand_id
1 'polypeptide(L)'
;MDRPSLDWTLTASSSWTLGVVNAISSLLPLATWRPRWLVRGRERLAGALGTGRMEFSGVMPSGHAGTLMPRQMYFVDEARATFGGVDLGHPVRASENPRIGALPLPARGVLAIGQAVWQIKDPDEYLRTRSESAGGS
;
A
#
# COMPACT_ATOMS: atom_id res chain seq x y z
N MET A 1 5.69 7.65 -30.23
CA MET A 1 6.03 8.26 -28.93
C MET A 1 6.68 7.18 -28.10
N ASP A 2 8.00 7.24 -27.93
CA ASP A 2 8.69 6.38 -26.97
C ASP A 2 8.23 6.80 -25.57
N ARG A 3 7.45 5.93 -24.91
CA ARG A 3 7.08 6.15 -23.52
C ARG A 3 8.37 6.06 -22.71
N PRO A 4 8.70 7.05 -21.87
CA PRO A 4 9.89 6.94 -21.05
C PRO A 4 9.79 5.67 -20.21
N SER A 5 10.72 4.73 -20.45
CA SER A 5 10.77 3.48 -19.72
C SER A 5 11.33 3.77 -18.31
N LEU A 6 10.60 3.32 -17.31
CA LEU A 6 11.09 3.23 -15.95
C LEU A 6 11.69 1.82 -15.79
N ASP A 7 13.00 1.75 -15.58
CA ASP A 7 13.66 0.53 -15.11
C ASP A 7 13.92 0.70 -13.61
N TRP A 8 13.40 -0.24 -12.82
CA TRP A 8 13.53 -0.20 -11.37
C TRP A 8 13.83 -1.59 -10.84
N THR A 9 14.98 -1.70 -10.16
CA THR A 9 15.37 -2.89 -9.41
C THR A 9 15.45 -2.53 -7.93
N LEU A 10 14.91 -3.40 -7.07
CA LEU A 10 14.95 -3.22 -5.62
C LEU A 10 15.30 -4.53 -4.92
N THR A 11 15.96 -4.40 -3.78
CA THR A 11 16.26 -5.51 -2.87
C THR A 11 15.38 -5.36 -1.63
N ALA A 12 14.45 -6.29 -1.49
CA ALA A 12 13.54 -6.36 -0.35
C ALA A 12 14.07 -7.36 0.69
N SER A 13 14.15 -6.95 1.95
CA SER A 13 14.57 -7.80 3.06
C SER A 13 13.48 -7.97 4.10
N SER A 14 13.45 -9.16 4.71
CA SER A 14 12.63 -9.42 5.90
C SER A 14 13.53 -9.38 7.12
N SER A 15 13.24 -8.49 8.07
CA SER A 15 13.80 -8.58 9.41
C SER A 15 13.06 -9.65 10.22
N TRP A 16 13.64 -10.09 11.34
CA TRP A 16 12.95 -10.99 12.27
C TRP A 16 11.62 -10.39 12.78
N THR A 17 11.63 -9.09 13.09
CA THR A 17 10.43 -8.36 13.54
C THR A 17 9.34 -8.30 12.46
N LEU A 18 9.71 -8.01 11.20
CA LEU A 18 8.78 -8.07 10.08
C LEU A 18 8.29 -9.49 9.82
N GLY A 19 9.13 -10.50 10.01
CA GLY A 19 8.74 -11.91 9.90
C GLY A 19 7.56 -12.26 10.82
N VAL A 20 7.63 -11.84 12.09
CA VAL A 20 6.53 -12.04 13.06
C VAL A 20 5.27 -11.29 12.61
N VAL A 21 5.40 -10.03 12.19
CA VAL A 21 4.27 -9.21 11.74
C VAL A 21 3.61 -9.80 10.49
N ASN A 22 4.42 -10.28 9.54
CA ASN A 22 3.96 -10.91 8.31
C ASN A 22 3.25 -12.24 8.59
N ALA A 23 3.76 -13.04 9.54
CA ALA A 23 3.12 -14.29 9.96
C ALA A 23 1.73 -14.01 10.57
N ILE A 24 1.64 -13.09 11.52
CA ILE A 24 0.37 -12.69 12.14
C ILE A 24 -0.59 -12.14 11.08
N SER A 25 -0.11 -11.25 10.20
CA SER A 25 -0.94 -10.62 9.17
C SER A 25 -1.44 -11.62 8.13
N SER A 26 -0.66 -12.64 7.82
CA SER A 26 -1.04 -13.69 6.87
C SER A 26 -2.11 -14.62 7.42
N LEU A 27 -2.16 -14.82 8.74
CA LEU A 27 -3.13 -15.67 9.44
C LEU A 27 -4.47 -14.97 9.71
N LEU A 28 -4.48 -13.65 9.84
CA LEU A 28 -5.69 -12.93 10.19
C LEU A 28 -6.67 -12.85 8.99
N PRO A 29 -7.94 -13.25 9.16
CA PRO A 29 -8.94 -13.18 8.10
C PRO A 29 -9.17 -11.76 7.60
N LEU A 30 -9.49 -11.58 6.33
CA LEU A 30 -9.76 -10.24 5.75
C LEU A 30 -10.88 -9.48 6.46
N ALA A 31 -11.83 -10.20 7.07
CA ALA A 31 -12.90 -9.61 7.88
C ALA A 31 -12.38 -8.73 9.02
N THR A 32 -11.17 -8.99 9.53
CA THR A 32 -10.53 -8.19 10.58
C THR A 32 -10.14 -6.78 10.14
N TRP A 33 -10.15 -6.48 8.83
CA TRP A 33 -9.96 -5.13 8.30
C TRP A 33 -11.22 -4.27 8.29
N ARG A 34 -12.40 -4.85 8.60
CA ARG A 34 -13.66 -4.11 8.71
C ARG A 34 -13.77 -3.26 9.98
N PRO A 35 -13.53 -3.80 11.19
CA PRO A 35 -13.68 -3.01 12.40
C PRO A 35 -12.53 -2.01 12.56
N ARG A 36 -12.88 -0.72 12.69
CA ARG A 36 -11.94 0.40 12.80
C ARG A 36 -10.91 0.24 13.93
N TRP A 37 -11.27 -0.41 15.03
CA TRP A 37 -10.36 -0.60 16.16
C TRP A 37 -9.23 -1.59 15.86
N LEU A 38 -9.48 -2.67 15.08
CA LEU A 38 -8.42 -3.59 14.65
C LEU A 38 -7.48 -2.92 13.65
N VAL A 39 -8.02 -2.11 12.73
CA VAL A 39 -7.22 -1.33 11.79
C VAL A 39 -6.29 -0.37 12.54
N ARG A 40 -6.82 0.39 13.51
CA ARG A 40 -6.01 1.28 14.35
C ARG A 40 -4.95 0.55 15.17
N GLY A 41 -5.25 -0.66 15.64
CA GLY A 41 -4.28 -1.52 16.33
C GLY A 41 -3.10 -1.87 15.42
N ARG A 42 -3.38 -2.22 14.17
CA ARG A 42 -2.34 -2.52 13.16
C ARG A 42 -1.54 -1.28 12.76
N GLU A 43 -2.19 -0.14 12.58
CA GLU A 43 -1.52 1.14 12.29
C GLU A 43 -0.49 1.49 13.37
N ARG A 44 -0.86 1.27 14.65
CA ARG A 44 0.06 1.45 15.78
C ARG A 44 1.23 0.47 15.77
N LEU A 45 0.95 -0.82 15.52
CA LEU A 45 1.99 -1.85 15.41
C LEU A 45 2.96 -1.51 14.28
N ALA A 46 2.46 -1.10 13.12
CA ALA A 46 3.29 -0.72 11.98
C ALA A 46 4.15 0.52 12.29
N GLY A 47 3.58 1.51 12.98
CA GLY A 47 4.34 2.68 13.42
C GLY A 47 5.47 2.35 14.40
N ALA A 48 5.29 1.34 15.25
CA ALA A 48 6.34 0.84 16.15
C ALA A 48 7.49 0.14 15.43
N LEU A 49 7.33 -0.25 14.15
CA LEU A 49 8.39 -0.86 13.32
C LEU A 49 9.36 0.16 12.72
N GLY A 50 9.38 1.40 13.22
CA GLY A 50 10.27 2.46 12.73
C GLY A 50 9.88 3.07 11.38
N THR A 51 8.67 2.78 10.89
CA THR A 51 8.13 3.28 9.62
C THR A 51 7.53 4.69 9.70
N GLY A 52 7.40 5.25 10.92
CA GLY A 52 6.75 6.54 11.16
C GLY A 52 5.25 6.37 11.35
N ARG A 53 4.46 7.43 11.09
CA ARG A 53 3.00 7.34 11.17
C ARG A 53 2.47 6.59 9.96
N MET A 54 1.87 5.43 10.17
CA MET A 54 1.27 4.62 9.11
C MET A 54 -0.24 4.61 9.30
N GLU A 55 -0.97 4.99 8.25
CA GLU A 55 -2.42 4.79 8.19
C GLU A 55 -2.71 3.86 7.02
N PHE A 56 -3.69 2.98 7.21
CA PHE A 56 -4.09 2.01 6.19
C PHE A 56 -5.40 2.39 5.53
N SER A 57 -6.16 3.32 6.10
CA SER A 57 -7.43 3.81 5.54
C SER A 57 -7.42 5.31 5.35
N GLY A 58 -7.86 5.77 4.17
CA GLY A 58 -7.89 7.20 3.86
C GLY A 58 -8.52 7.49 2.51
N VAL A 59 -8.56 8.78 2.16
CA VAL A 59 -9.01 9.23 0.83
C VAL A 59 -7.85 9.12 -0.16
N MET A 60 -8.04 8.35 -1.23
CA MET A 60 -7.06 8.14 -2.29
C MET A 60 -6.97 9.38 -3.20
N PRO A 61 -5.92 9.51 -4.03
CA PRO A 61 -5.86 10.58 -5.05
C PRO A 61 -7.09 10.63 -5.97
N SER A 62 -7.74 9.48 -6.22
CA SER A 62 -9.00 9.41 -6.97
C SER A 62 -10.23 9.93 -6.21
N GLY A 63 -10.06 10.40 -4.98
CA GLY A 63 -11.14 10.83 -4.08
C GLY A 63 -11.96 9.69 -3.48
N HIS A 64 -11.64 8.42 -3.74
CA HIS A 64 -12.31 7.27 -3.13
C HIS A 64 -11.75 7.01 -1.73
N ALA A 65 -12.62 6.73 -0.77
CA ALA A 65 -12.17 6.18 0.50
C ALA A 65 -11.71 4.74 0.28
N GLY A 66 -10.46 4.45 0.61
CA GLY A 66 -9.86 3.13 0.44
C GLY A 66 -9.20 2.64 1.70
N THR A 67 -9.14 1.32 1.84
CA THR A 67 -8.38 0.62 2.88
C THR A 67 -7.37 -0.31 2.22
N LEU A 68 -6.09 -0.09 2.51
CA LEU A 68 -4.99 -0.97 2.18
C LEU A 68 -4.86 -2.05 3.25
N MET A 69 -4.71 -3.29 2.82
CA MET A 69 -4.69 -4.48 3.67
C MET A 69 -3.43 -5.29 3.37
N PRO A 70 -2.24 -4.78 3.75
CA PRO A 70 -1.00 -5.52 3.58
C PRO A 70 -1.06 -6.85 4.34
N ARG A 71 -0.66 -7.93 3.65
CA ARG A 71 -0.47 -9.26 4.23
C ARG A 71 1.00 -9.53 4.52
N GLN A 72 1.88 -8.97 3.70
CA GLN A 72 3.33 -9.07 3.83
C GLN A 72 3.96 -7.71 3.60
N MET A 73 4.98 -7.40 4.40
CA MET A 73 5.75 -6.17 4.32
C MET A 73 7.24 -6.48 4.43
N TYR A 74 8.04 -5.83 3.60
CA TYR A 74 9.49 -5.96 3.54
C TYR A 74 10.12 -4.57 3.52
N PHE A 75 11.27 -4.41 4.16
CA PHE A 75 12.02 -3.18 3.99
C PHE A 75 12.73 -3.20 2.65
N VAL A 76 12.78 -2.05 1.98
CA VAL A 76 13.65 -1.84 0.84
C VAL A 76 14.96 -1.32 1.38
N ASP A 77 16.02 -2.12 1.26
CA ASP A 77 17.36 -1.76 1.73
C ASP A 77 18.17 -1.10 0.61
N GLU A 78 17.98 -1.56 -0.62
CA GLU A 78 18.62 -1.01 -1.80
C GLU A 78 17.59 -0.87 -2.93
N ALA A 79 17.69 0.21 -3.70
CA ALA A 79 16.96 0.32 -4.95
C ALA A 79 17.76 1.16 -5.94
N ARG A 80 17.64 0.79 -7.22
CA ARG A 80 18.22 1.51 -8.34
C ARG A 80 17.13 1.74 -9.37
N ALA A 81 16.83 3.01 -9.64
CA ALA A 81 15.78 3.39 -10.58
C ALA A 81 16.34 4.33 -11.64
N THR A 82 16.03 4.05 -12.90
CA THR A 82 16.34 4.94 -14.02
C THR A 82 15.06 5.26 -14.79
N PHE A 83 14.85 6.53 -15.12
CA PHE A 83 13.70 6.99 -15.89
C PHE A 83 14.16 7.70 -17.15
N GLY A 84 13.86 7.11 -18.32
CA GLY A 84 14.35 7.66 -19.59
C GLY A 84 15.87 7.78 -19.64
N GLY A 85 16.60 6.86 -18.99
CA GLY A 85 18.06 6.88 -18.88
C GLY A 85 18.63 7.77 -17.77
N VAL A 86 17.79 8.51 -17.03
CA VAL A 86 18.22 9.34 -15.89
C VAL A 86 18.17 8.54 -14.59
N ASP A 87 19.29 8.42 -13.89
CA ASP A 87 19.35 7.81 -12.56
C ASP A 87 18.60 8.68 -11.52
N LEU A 88 17.67 8.06 -10.81
CA LEU A 88 16.84 8.71 -9.78
C LEU A 88 17.50 8.68 -8.39
N GLY A 89 18.67 8.07 -8.26
CA GLY A 89 19.46 8.02 -7.03
C GLY A 89 19.04 6.91 -6.08
N HIS A 90 19.57 6.99 -4.85
CA HIS A 90 19.42 5.96 -3.84
C HIS A 90 18.24 6.25 -2.90
N PRO A 91 17.53 5.22 -2.40
CA PRO A 91 16.50 5.40 -1.38
C PRO A 91 17.07 6.07 -0.13
N VAL A 92 16.35 7.07 0.38
CA VAL A 92 16.66 7.72 1.65
C VAL A 92 15.46 7.65 2.57
N ARG A 93 15.71 7.78 3.88
CA ARG A 93 14.64 8.01 4.85
C ARG A 93 14.19 9.47 4.74
N ALA A 94 12.93 9.69 4.38
CA ALA A 94 12.33 11.01 4.38
C ALA A 94 12.24 11.56 5.81
N SER A 95 12.45 12.87 5.97
CA SER A 95 12.29 13.57 7.24
C SER A 95 10.84 13.52 7.74
N GLU A 96 9.90 13.54 6.81
CA GLU A 96 8.46 13.43 7.05
C GLU A 96 7.87 12.30 6.21
N ASN A 97 6.82 11.66 6.72
CA ASN A 97 6.11 10.61 5.98
C ASN A 97 5.50 11.21 4.69
N PRO A 98 5.90 10.74 3.49
CA PRO A 98 5.26 11.18 2.24
C PRO A 98 3.79 10.76 2.22
N ARG A 99 2.97 11.33 1.34
CA ARG A 99 1.53 11.05 1.31
C ARG A 99 1.04 10.62 -0.07
N ILE A 100 0.12 9.67 -0.10
CA ILE A 100 -0.67 9.33 -1.28
C ILE A 100 -2.13 9.69 -1.02
N GLY A 101 -2.60 10.78 -1.64
CA GLY A 101 -3.86 11.40 -1.23
C GLY A 101 -3.77 11.83 0.24
N ALA A 102 -4.70 11.34 1.06
CA ALA A 102 -4.69 11.60 2.51
C ALA A 102 -3.82 10.61 3.31
N LEU A 103 -3.38 9.49 2.72
CA LEU A 103 -2.66 8.43 3.41
C LEU A 103 -1.16 8.75 3.58
N PRO A 104 -0.63 8.85 4.82
CA PRO A 104 0.80 8.85 5.04
C PRO A 104 1.41 7.48 4.70
N LEU A 105 2.44 7.49 3.86
CA LEU A 105 3.29 6.37 3.51
C LEU A 105 4.48 6.28 4.46
N PRO A 106 5.13 5.11 4.59
CA PRO A 106 6.34 4.96 5.39
C PRO A 106 7.43 5.98 5.04
N ALA A 107 8.11 6.49 6.06
CA ALA A 107 9.22 7.42 5.89
C ALA A 107 10.48 6.77 5.28
N ARG A 108 10.49 5.46 5.08
CA ARG A 108 11.53 4.69 4.39
C ARG A 108 10.90 3.74 3.39
N GLY A 109 11.68 3.26 2.42
CA GLY A 109 11.21 2.29 1.44
C GLY A 109 10.65 1.01 2.08
N VAL A 110 9.41 0.67 1.71
CA VAL A 110 8.72 -0.55 2.13
C VAL A 110 8.01 -1.15 0.92
N LEU A 111 8.24 -2.44 0.69
CA LEU A 111 7.44 -3.24 -0.24
C LEU A 111 6.30 -3.89 0.55
N ALA A 112 5.07 -3.69 0.12
CA ALA A 112 3.89 -4.29 0.74
C ALA A 112 3.11 -5.10 -0.30
N ILE A 113 2.76 -6.32 0.07
CA ILE A 113 1.94 -7.24 -0.75
C ILE A 113 0.66 -7.50 0.02
N GLY A 114 -0.49 -7.34 -0.62
CA GLY A 114 -1.77 -7.53 0.02
C GLY A 114 -2.94 -7.14 -0.86
N GLN A 115 -4.06 -6.83 -0.21
CA GLN A 115 -5.29 -6.44 -0.88
C GLN A 115 -5.60 -4.97 -0.61
N ALA A 116 -6.47 -4.40 -1.43
CA ALA A 116 -7.03 -3.08 -1.20
C ALA A 116 -8.52 -3.12 -1.52
N VAL A 117 -9.30 -2.35 -0.79
CA VAL A 117 -10.72 -2.14 -1.05
C VAL A 117 -11.00 -0.66 -1.16
N TRP A 118 -11.88 -0.30 -2.06
CA TRP A 118 -12.36 1.06 -2.25
C TRP A 118 -13.87 1.08 -1.99
N GLN A 119 -14.35 2.13 -1.34
CA GLN A 119 -15.78 2.36 -1.21
C GLN A 119 -16.36 2.74 -2.56
N ILE A 120 -17.45 2.07 -2.94
CA ILE A 120 -18.25 2.41 -4.11
C ILE A 120 -19.02 3.69 -3.77
N LYS A 121 -18.80 4.77 -4.52
CA LYS A 121 -19.45 6.08 -4.28
C LYS A 121 -20.91 6.08 -4.73
N ASP A 122 -21.19 5.43 -5.86
CA ASP A 122 -22.52 5.30 -6.45
C ASP A 122 -22.86 3.81 -6.64
N PRO A 123 -23.66 3.23 -5.73
CA PRO A 123 -24.09 1.83 -5.84
C PRO A 123 -24.93 1.55 -7.08
N ASP A 124 -25.71 2.52 -7.56
CA ASP A 124 -26.63 2.34 -8.69
C ASP A 124 -25.86 2.32 -10.02
N GLU A 125 -24.86 3.18 -10.16
CA GLU A 125 -23.90 3.16 -11.28
C GLU A 125 -23.12 1.83 -11.32
N TYR A 126 -22.68 1.34 -10.16
CA TYR A 126 -21.98 0.06 -10.05
C TYR A 126 -22.86 -1.11 -10.49
N LEU A 127 -24.10 -1.16 -10.01
CA LEU A 127 -25.05 -2.22 -10.38
C LEU A 127 -25.39 -2.20 -11.87
N ARG A 128 -25.56 -1.00 -12.46
CA ARG A 128 -25.79 -0.83 -13.90
C ARG A 128 -24.63 -1.40 -14.72
N THR A 129 -23.41 -0.95 -14.44
CA THR A 129 -22.20 -1.41 -15.15
C THR A 129 -22.00 -2.92 -15.02
N ARG A 130 -22.25 -3.48 -13.83
CA ARG A 130 -22.16 -4.92 -13.59
C ARG A 130 -23.19 -5.72 -14.41
N SER A 131 -24.41 -5.21 -14.54
CA SER A 131 -25.47 -5.86 -15.32
C SER A 131 -25.18 -5.82 -16.83
N GLU A 132 -24.66 -4.71 -17.34
CA GLU A 132 -24.25 -4.55 -18.74
C GLU A 132 -23.07 -5.46 -19.10
N SER A 133 -22.09 -5.59 -18.19
CA SER A 133 -20.95 -6.49 -18.37
C SER A 133 -21.31 -7.98 -18.29
N ALA A 134 -22.39 -8.32 -17.55
CA ALA A 134 -22.85 -9.69 -17.40
C ALA A 134 -23.79 -10.15 -18.54
N GLY A 135 -24.40 -9.21 -19.27
CA GLY A 135 -25.31 -9.48 -20.40
C GLY A 135 -24.62 -9.59 -21.76
N GLY A 136 -23.31 -9.33 -21.85
CA GLY A 136 -22.52 -9.49 -23.07
C GLY A 136 -21.70 -10.78 -23.06
N SER A 137 -22.35 -11.92 -23.29
CA SER A 137 -21.69 -13.19 -23.65
C SER A 137 -22.50 -13.89 -24.73
#